data_AF-A0A9D6EXH6-F1
#
_entry.id   AF-A0A9D6EXH6-F1
#
_cell.length_a   1.000
_cell.length_b   1.000
_cell.length_c   1.000
_cell.angle_alpha   90.00
_cell.angle_beta   90.00
_cell.angle_gamma   90.00
#
_symmetry.space_group_name_H-M   'P 1'
#
loop_
_entity.id
_entity.type
_entity.pdbx_description
1 polymer ?
#
loop_
_entity_poly.entity_id
_entity_poly.type
_entity_poly.pdbx_seq_one_letter_code
_entity_poly.pdbx_strand_id
1 'polypeptide(L)'
;MKIFGLKKNKKQAVVSPPNSALSLIEKGMNSLADVLAPSSVEVDFRSIRVGDTFYQTLFVVGYPRFVSPNWLASLIDFDHELDISMFIYPAFSSDILESLRRKIAEMEATISSQIEQGVDIDPKVKAGLEDALALQEELAKGVERFFQFGLYITLAAPTLSELNETTKRLTTTLSSLLLLSKPATLQMEEGFKTTLPLAQDKLYITRNMDTTSLASTFPFTSSTLTQDKGVLYGINQQNGSLIIFDRFSLENANEVVLGKSGSGKSYLIKLEVMRQLMFGTEVIIVDPEGEYEALCHALDGEYVAFAPSAPIKINPFDLSGLYEEGENELGIKILSLRGLLKIVLGRLDPSHDAILDRALVETYQKKGITPDPATQKKEPPLMEDLYQTLLSMKDKNAQELALSLERFIKGSLSGIFNQQSNFDISNELTVFSIKGLEEELRPIAMHIILDFVWTRVRKTLKKRLLILDEVWYMMKYEDSASFVYSIA
;
A
#
# COMPACT_ATOMS: atom_id res chain seq x y z
N MET A 1 77.30 2.83 7.31
CA MET A 1 75.91 2.90 6.84
C MET A 1 75.31 4.21 7.33
N LYS A 2 74.97 5.05 6.36
CA LYS A 2 74.31 6.36 6.47
C LYS A 2 72.80 6.00 6.51
N ILE A 3 71.91 6.55 7.35
CA ILE A 3 71.11 7.76 7.07
C ILE A 3 69.86 7.79 8.02
N PHE A 4 69.55 8.98 8.57
CA PHE A 4 68.35 9.44 9.33
C PHE A 4 68.04 8.83 10.72
N GLY A 5 68.14 9.51 11.86
CA GLY A 5 68.39 10.92 12.16
C GLY A 5 67.13 11.77 12.19
N LEU A 6 66.43 11.84 13.33
CA LEU A 6 65.58 12.99 13.70
C LEU A 6 65.62 13.21 15.23
N LYS A 7 66.32 14.28 15.60
CA LYS A 7 66.43 14.82 16.97
C LYS A 7 65.05 15.27 17.47
N LYS A 8 64.72 14.91 18.72
CA LYS A 8 63.66 15.57 19.50
C LYS A 8 64.01 17.04 19.66
N ASN A 9 63.46 17.90 18.82
CA ASN A 9 63.39 19.33 19.09
C ASN A 9 62.39 19.53 20.24
N LYS A 10 62.90 19.78 21.44
CA LYS A 10 62.15 20.50 22.48
C LYS A 10 61.84 21.88 21.93
N LYS A 11 60.69 22.04 21.25
CA LYS A 11 60.05 23.34 21.19
C LYS A 11 59.65 23.67 22.62
N GLN A 12 60.34 24.63 23.22
CA GLN A 12 59.81 25.38 24.35
C GLN A 12 58.40 25.83 23.93
N ALA A 13 57.38 25.20 24.52
CA ALA A 13 56.05 25.76 24.48
C ALA A 13 56.15 27.09 25.21
N VAL A 14 56.09 28.17 24.44
CA VAL A 14 55.80 29.49 24.97
C VAL A 14 54.49 29.32 25.72
N VAL A 15 54.55 29.31 27.04
CA VAL A 15 53.37 29.40 27.89
C VAL A 15 52.86 30.82 27.67
N SER A 16 52.00 30.96 26.67
CA SER A 16 51.11 32.12 26.58
C SER A 16 50.31 32.17 27.89
N PRO A 17 50.14 33.36 28.49
CA PRO A 17 49.33 33.48 29.69
C PRO A 17 47.94 32.91 29.41
N PRO A 18 47.24 32.35 30.42
CA PRO A 18 45.91 31.80 30.19
C PRO A 18 45.08 32.92 29.59
N ASN A 19 44.50 32.69 28.41
CA ASN A 19 43.42 33.50 27.88
C ASN A 19 42.21 33.32 28.82
N SER A 20 42.30 33.90 30.00
CA SER A 20 41.28 33.88 31.05
C SER A 20 40.04 34.61 30.56
N ALA A 21 40.19 35.68 29.78
CA ALA A 21 39.08 36.44 29.22
C ALA A 21 38.27 35.66 28.18
N LEU A 22 38.91 34.98 27.22
CA LEU A 22 38.19 34.22 26.18
C LEU A 22 37.50 32.98 26.74
N SER A 23 38.15 32.26 27.67
CA SER A 23 37.52 31.12 28.35
C SER A 23 36.41 31.53 29.32
N LEU A 24 36.46 32.73 29.90
CA LEU A 24 35.36 33.32 30.67
C LEU A 24 34.21 33.79 29.77
N ILE A 25 34.51 34.33 28.58
CA ILE A 25 33.49 34.71 27.59
C ILE A 25 32.80 33.47 27.04
N GLU A 26 33.55 32.42 26.66
CA GLU A 26 32.97 31.14 26.21
C GLU A 26 32.09 30.48 27.28
N LYS A 27 32.45 30.59 28.58
CA LYS A 27 31.59 30.14 29.69
C LYS A 27 30.37 31.01 29.96
N GLY A 28 30.40 32.28 29.54
CA GLY A 28 29.30 33.23 29.72
C GLY A 28 28.36 33.33 28.52
N MET A 29 28.68 32.65 27.42
CA MET A 29 27.80 32.49 26.27
C MET A 29 26.84 31.32 26.51
N ASN A 30 25.56 31.51 26.19
CA ASN A 30 24.58 30.44 26.27
C ASN A 30 25.03 29.27 25.39
N SER A 31 25.30 28.12 26.01
CA SER A 31 25.56 26.89 25.30
C SER A 31 24.26 26.30 24.76
N LEU A 32 24.36 25.40 23.78
CA LEU A 32 23.19 24.63 23.33
C LEU A 32 22.56 23.85 24.49
N ALA A 33 23.36 23.40 25.46
CA ALA A 33 22.86 22.72 26.66
C ALA A 33 22.02 23.67 27.53
N ASP A 34 22.39 24.95 27.66
CA ASP A 34 21.60 25.93 28.43
C ASP A 34 20.26 26.25 27.76
N VAL A 35 20.18 26.15 26.43
CA VAL A 35 18.93 26.35 25.67
C VAL A 35 18.02 25.12 25.74
N LEU A 36 18.60 23.91 25.76
CA LEU A 36 17.84 22.65 25.77
C LEU A 36 17.51 22.14 27.19
N ALA A 37 18.26 22.57 28.21
CA ALA A 37 18.05 22.12 29.58
C ALA A 37 16.65 22.55 30.08
N PRO A 38 15.94 21.66 30.78
CA PRO A 38 14.65 22.01 31.38
C PRO A 38 14.82 23.06 32.48
N SER A 39 13.79 23.87 32.69
CA SER A 39 13.78 24.91 33.73
C SER A 39 13.88 24.35 35.16
N SER A 40 13.40 23.13 35.39
CA SER A 40 13.47 22.43 36.67
C SER A 40 13.33 20.91 36.48
N VAL A 41 13.90 20.17 37.42
CA VAL A 41 13.70 18.71 37.58
C VAL A 41 13.38 18.45 39.05
N GLU A 42 12.21 17.86 39.30
CA GLU A 42 11.77 17.46 40.64
C GLU A 42 11.61 15.94 40.69
N VAL A 43 12.34 15.28 41.57
CA VAL A 43 12.30 13.81 41.73
C VAL A 43 11.47 13.47 42.97
N ASP A 44 10.36 12.78 42.76
CA ASP A 44 9.53 12.20 43.81
C ASP A 44 9.73 10.67 43.85
N PHE A 45 9.14 9.99 44.83
CA PHE A 45 9.28 8.55 45.02
C PHE A 45 8.74 7.74 43.86
N ARG A 46 7.65 8.17 43.22
CA ARG A 46 6.95 7.42 42.17
C ARG A 46 6.85 8.15 40.83
N SER A 47 7.28 9.40 40.76
CA SER A 47 7.30 10.19 39.53
C SER A 47 8.50 11.13 39.51
N ILE A 48 8.87 11.59 38.32
CA ILE A 48 9.82 12.68 38.11
C ILE A 48 9.13 13.75 37.27
N ARG A 49 9.23 15.02 37.65
CA ARG A 49 8.71 16.15 36.88
C ARG A 49 9.88 16.84 36.19
N VAL A 50 9.77 17.00 34.87
CA VAL A 50 10.75 17.72 34.06
C VAL A 50 10.02 18.87 33.37
N GLY A 51 10.33 20.11 33.75
CA GLY A 51 9.52 21.26 33.36
C GLY A 51 8.07 21.13 33.84
N ASP A 52 7.12 21.09 32.90
CA ASP A 52 5.68 20.99 33.20
C ASP A 52 5.09 19.58 33.01
N THR A 53 5.92 18.60 32.66
CA THR A 53 5.48 17.23 32.38
C THR A 53 5.93 16.28 33.50
N PHE A 54 5.03 15.40 33.92
CA PHE A 54 5.30 14.34 34.87
C PHE A 54 5.59 13.04 34.15
N TYR A 55 6.57 12.30 34.65
CA TYR A 55 6.99 11.03 34.08
C TYR A 55 6.99 9.94 35.15
N GLN A 56 6.70 8.71 34.74
CA GLN A 56 6.83 7.54 35.58
C GLN A 56 7.37 6.36 34.78
N THR A 57 8.45 5.76 35.26
CA THR A 57 9.08 4.60 34.64
C THR A 57 8.65 3.29 35.31
N LEU A 58 8.22 2.33 34.49
CA LEU A 58 8.01 0.95 34.87
C LEU A 58 9.13 0.08 34.30
N PHE A 59 9.50 -0.96 35.05
CA PHE A 59 10.41 -2.01 34.58
C PHE A 59 9.72 -3.38 34.69
N VAL A 60 10.00 -4.27 33.75
CA VAL A 60 9.38 -5.60 33.69
C VAL A 60 10.29 -6.63 34.39
N VAL A 61 9.72 -7.35 35.36
CA VAL A 61 10.43 -8.36 36.16
C VAL A 61 9.95 -9.78 35.93
N GLY A 62 8.81 -9.97 35.29
CA GLY A 62 8.25 -11.29 35.00
C GLY A 62 7.73 -11.33 33.58
N TYR A 63 8.01 -12.43 32.90
CA TYR A 63 7.68 -12.67 31.50
C TYR A 63 6.86 -13.96 31.39
N PRO A 64 5.97 -14.07 30.39
CA PRO A 64 5.27 -15.32 30.10
C PRO A 64 6.27 -16.45 29.76
N ARG A 65 5.87 -17.70 30.05
CA ARG A 65 6.67 -18.90 29.74
C ARG A 65 6.79 -19.17 28.24
N PHE A 66 5.79 -18.77 27.46
CA PHE A 66 5.75 -18.92 26.01
C PHE A 66 5.28 -17.62 25.38
N VAL A 67 5.93 -17.25 24.28
CA VAL A 67 5.66 -16.01 23.54
C VAL A 67 5.46 -16.33 22.06
N SER A 68 4.38 -15.82 21.49
CA SER A 68 4.19 -15.82 20.05
C SER A 68 4.93 -14.62 19.43
N PRO A 69 5.24 -14.64 18.13
CA PRO A 69 5.66 -13.44 17.43
C PRO A 69 4.70 -12.26 17.68
N ASN A 70 5.23 -11.05 17.75
CA ASN A 70 4.47 -9.80 17.92
C ASN A 70 3.67 -9.65 19.23
N TRP A 71 3.98 -10.42 20.27
CA TRP A 71 3.20 -10.40 21.52
C TRP A 71 3.29 -9.08 22.30
N LEU A 72 4.25 -8.20 21.99
CA LEU A 72 4.36 -6.84 22.54
C LEU A 72 3.59 -5.77 21.72
N ALA A 73 2.86 -6.15 20.67
CA ALA A 73 2.13 -5.19 19.82
C ALA A 73 1.19 -4.27 20.59
N SER A 74 0.53 -4.77 21.65
CA SER A 74 -0.38 -3.97 22.48
C SER A 74 0.32 -2.83 23.23
N LEU A 75 1.65 -2.81 23.30
CA LEU A 75 2.42 -1.66 23.80
C LEU A 75 2.63 -0.60 22.72
N ILE A 76 2.75 -1.00 21.45
CA ILE A 76 2.86 -0.06 20.32
C ILE A 76 1.49 0.57 20.02
N ASP A 77 0.44 -0.24 20.08
CA ASP A 77 -0.95 0.20 19.83
C ASP A 77 -1.58 0.88 21.07
N PHE A 78 -0.80 1.13 22.13
CA PHE A 78 -1.31 1.76 23.33
C PHE A 78 -1.63 3.24 23.06
N ASP A 79 -2.85 3.67 23.38
CA ASP A 79 -3.37 5.02 23.11
C ASP A 79 -2.82 6.07 24.10
N HIS A 80 -1.49 6.16 24.19
CA HIS A 80 -0.75 7.14 24.96
C HIS A 80 0.73 7.18 24.52
N GLU A 81 1.38 8.34 24.63
CA GLU A 81 2.82 8.45 24.43
C GLU A 81 3.59 7.57 25.43
N LEU A 82 4.46 6.70 24.91
CA LEU A 82 5.31 5.77 25.65
C LEU A 82 6.75 5.81 25.13
N ASP A 83 7.70 5.92 26.05
CA ASP A 83 9.11 5.66 25.76
C ASP A 83 9.44 4.23 26.19
N ILE A 84 9.67 3.35 25.20
CA ILE A 84 10.01 1.94 25.44
C ILE A 84 11.48 1.72 25.16
N SER A 85 12.23 1.22 26.13
CA SER A 85 13.64 0.86 25.97
C SER A 85 13.87 -0.60 26.28
N MET A 86 14.53 -1.26 25.32
CA MET A 86 14.91 -2.67 25.38
C MET A 86 16.44 -2.76 25.41
N PHE A 87 16.99 -3.31 26.49
CA PHE A 87 18.42 -3.54 26.64
C PHE A 87 18.72 -5.03 26.53
N ILE A 88 19.72 -5.35 25.69
CA ILE A 88 20.10 -6.72 25.36
C ILE A 88 21.59 -6.87 25.63
N TYR A 89 21.92 -7.69 26.62
CA TYR A 89 23.31 -8.00 26.96
C TYR A 89 23.61 -9.46 26.63
N PRO A 90 24.59 -9.75 25.76
CA PRO A 90 25.00 -11.12 25.52
C PRO A 90 25.61 -11.71 26.79
N ALA A 91 25.21 -12.93 27.13
CA ALA A 91 25.80 -13.66 28.24
C ALA A 91 26.68 -14.81 27.71
N PHE A 92 27.77 -15.11 28.40
CA PHE A 92 28.64 -16.23 28.01
C PHE A 92 27.94 -17.56 28.33
N SER A 93 27.74 -18.38 27.29
CA SER A 93 27.06 -19.67 27.43
C SER A 93 27.72 -20.61 28.45
N SER A 94 29.04 -20.49 28.69
CA SER A 94 29.77 -21.26 29.70
C SER A 94 29.24 -21.04 31.10
N ASP A 95 29.05 -19.77 31.48
CA ASP A 95 28.72 -19.34 32.83
C ASP A 95 27.25 -19.69 33.15
N ILE A 96 26.42 -19.63 32.12
CA ILE A 96 25.01 -20.02 32.19
C ILE A 96 24.88 -21.53 32.29
N LEU A 97 25.60 -22.29 31.47
CA LEU A 97 25.60 -23.76 31.55
C LEU A 97 26.07 -24.26 32.93
N GLU A 98 27.08 -23.63 33.53
CA GLU A 98 27.54 -23.95 34.88
C GLU A 98 26.44 -23.65 35.93
N SER A 99 25.83 -22.47 35.85
CA SER A 99 24.73 -22.08 36.74
C SER A 99 23.50 -22.97 36.60
N LEU A 100 23.18 -23.38 35.38
CA LEU A 100 22.06 -24.26 35.04
C LEU A 100 22.31 -25.67 35.58
N ARG A 101 23.54 -26.21 35.45
CA ARG A 101 23.94 -27.49 36.06
C ARG A 101 23.74 -27.49 37.56
N ARG A 102 24.18 -26.43 38.24
CA ARG A 102 23.96 -26.29 39.69
C ARG A 102 22.46 -26.29 40.03
N LYS A 103 21.66 -25.57 39.26
CA LYS A 103 20.21 -25.48 39.49
C LYS A 103 19.49 -26.81 39.22
N ILE A 104 19.87 -27.53 38.17
CA ILE A 104 19.38 -28.88 37.87
C ILE A 104 19.69 -29.82 39.05
N ALA A 105 20.93 -29.82 39.55
CA ALA A 105 21.31 -30.65 40.69
C ALA A 105 20.52 -30.30 41.97
N GLU A 106 20.26 -29.02 42.24
CA GLU A 106 19.40 -28.58 43.35
C GLU A 106 17.97 -29.09 43.21
N MET A 107 17.39 -29.02 42.01
CA MET A 107 16.03 -29.51 41.73
C MET A 107 15.95 -31.04 41.84
N GLU A 108 16.92 -31.77 41.28
CA GLU A 108 17.03 -33.23 41.40
C GLU A 108 17.16 -33.67 42.86
N ALA A 109 18.00 -32.99 43.65
CA ALA A 109 18.13 -33.27 45.08
C ALA A 109 16.82 -33.00 45.84
N THR A 110 16.10 -31.94 45.48
CA THR A 110 14.79 -31.62 46.07
C THR A 110 13.77 -32.73 45.77
N ILE A 111 13.71 -33.19 44.52
CA ILE A 111 12.82 -34.29 44.10
C ILE A 111 13.22 -35.60 44.80
N SER A 112 14.51 -35.92 44.85
CA SER A 112 15.02 -37.12 45.56
C SER A 112 14.62 -37.10 47.04
N SER A 113 14.77 -35.95 47.70
CA SER A 113 14.38 -35.79 49.10
C SER A 113 12.88 -35.94 49.32
N GLN A 114 12.03 -35.44 48.42
CA GLN A 114 10.58 -35.61 48.47
C GLN A 114 10.18 -37.09 48.34
N ILE A 115 10.82 -37.82 47.41
CA ILE A 115 10.62 -39.26 47.22
C ILE A 115 11.03 -40.04 48.47
N GLU A 116 12.20 -39.73 49.06
CA GLU A 116 12.68 -40.37 50.29
C GLU A 116 11.77 -40.11 51.50
N GLN A 117 11.17 -38.93 51.58
CA GLN A 117 10.21 -38.56 52.63
C GLN A 117 8.80 -39.09 52.38
N GLY A 118 8.54 -39.72 51.24
CA GLY A 118 7.21 -40.20 50.85
C GLY A 118 6.20 -39.07 50.62
N VAL A 119 6.67 -37.86 50.28
CA VAL A 119 5.85 -36.69 49.98
C VAL A 119 5.67 -36.59 48.46
N ASP A 120 4.49 -36.14 48.02
CA ASP A 120 4.22 -35.90 46.60
C ASP A 120 5.20 -34.87 46.02
N ILE A 121 5.71 -35.17 44.81
CA ILE A 121 6.64 -34.30 44.11
C ILE A 121 5.95 -32.99 43.75
N ASP A 122 6.57 -31.86 44.08
CA ASP A 122 6.03 -30.54 43.69
C ASP A 122 6.00 -30.43 42.16
N PRO A 123 4.81 -30.31 41.53
CA PRO A 123 4.70 -30.21 40.07
C PRO A 123 5.49 -29.03 39.48
N LYS A 124 5.71 -27.94 40.24
CA LYS A 124 6.50 -26.79 39.79
C LYS A 124 7.99 -27.12 39.69
N VAL A 125 8.51 -27.87 40.66
CA VAL A 125 9.92 -28.29 40.67
C VAL A 125 10.17 -29.28 39.54
N LYS A 126 9.25 -30.23 39.34
CA LYS A 126 9.33 -31.19 38.22
C LYS A 126 9.31 -30.50 36.85
N ALA A 127 8.35 -29.61 36.62
CA ALA A 127 8.28 -28.86 35.37
C ALA A 127 9.51 -27.96 35.16
N GLY A 128 10.01 -27.32 36.23
CA GLY A 128 11.22 -26.51 36.18
C GLY A 128 12.48 -27.32 35.84
N LEU A 129 12.56 -28.58 36.29
CA LEU A 129 13.65 -29.49 35.94
C LEU A 129 13.58 -29.90 34.47
N GLU A 130 12.40 -30.27 33.97
CA GLU A 130 12.19 -30.60 32.55
C GLU A 130 12.59 -29.43 31.63
N ASP A 131 12.16 -28.21 31.97
CA ASP A 131 12.54 -26.99 31.23
C ASP A 131 14.05 -26.73 31.27
N ALA A 132 14.66 -26.86 32.45
CA ALA A 132 16.10 -26.65 32.61
C ALA A 132 16.92 -27.67 31.82
N LEU A 133 16.50 -28.93 31.75
CA LEU A 133 17.18 -29.98 30.97
C LEU A 133 17.08 -29.71 29.46
N ALA A 134 15.89 -29.35 28.95
CA ALA A 134 15.70 -29.01 27.54
C ALA A 134 16.57 -27.81 27.12
N LEU A 135 16.56 -26.76 27.95
CA LEU A 135 17.34 -25.55 27.73
C LEU A 135 18.85 -25.79 27.82
N GLN A 136 19.30 -26.72 28.68
CA GLN A 136 20.69 -27.15 28.75
C GLN A 136 21.14 -27.80 27.44
N GLU A 137 20.30 -28.66 26.87
CA GLU A 137 20.57 -29.41 25.65
C GLU A 137 20.70 -28.47 24.45
N GLU A 138 19.77 -27.52 24.30
CA GLU A 138 19.78 -26.52 23.21
C GLU A 138 21.00 -25.60 23.28
N LEU A 139 21.36 -25.14 24.49
CA LEU A 139 22.58 -24.37 24.73
C LEU A 139 23.85 -25.14 24.41
N ALA A 140 23.93 -26.40 24.84
CA ALA A 140 25.11 -27.25 24.62
C ALA A 140 25.32 -27.56 23.12
N LYS A 141 24.23 -27.69 22.36
CA LYS A 141 24.26 -27.85 20.89
C LYS A 141 24.55 -26.54 20.14
N GLY A 142 24.51 -25.40 20.82
CA GLY A 142 24.71 -24.07 20.21
C GLY A 142 23.56 -23.62 19.31
N VAL A 143 22.37 -24.23 19.46
CA VAL A 143 21.15 -23.83 18.75
C VAL A 143 20.63 -22.52 19.31
N GLU A 144 20.61 -22.41 20.64
CA GLU A 144 20.20 -21.22 21.36
C GLU A 144 21.41 -20.50 21.99
N ARG A 145 21.31 -19.18 22.10
CA ARG A 145 22.19 -18.33 22.92
C ARG A 145 21.38 -17.62 23.98
N PHE A 146 22.03 -17.27 25.08
CA PHE A 146 21.40 -16.55 26.16
C PHE A 146 21.79 -15.08 26.20
N PHE A 147 20.82 -14.28 26.60
CA PHE A 147 20.93 -12.85 26.78
C PHE A 147 20.33 -12.46 28.13
N GLN A 148 20.83 -11.38 28.71
CA GLN A 148 20.13 -10.64 29.74
C GLN A 148 19.34 -9.53 29.06
N PHE A 149 18.02 -9.57 29.24
CA PHE A 149 17.05 -8.67 28.64
C PHE A 149 16.42 -7.76 29.69
N GLY A 150 16.49 -6.45 29.48
CA GLY A 150 15.79 -5.43 30.27
C GLY A 150 14.73 -4.74 29.42
N LEU A 151 13.52 -4.61 29.96
CA LEU A 151 12.41 -3.90 29.33
C LEU A 151 11.90 -2.81 30.28
N TYR A 152 12.00 -1.57 29.82
CA TYR A 152 11.67 -0.37 30.57
C TYR A 152 10.68 0.47 29.76
N ILE A 153 9.67 1.01 30.43
CA ILE A 153 8.60 1.79 29.80
C ILE A 153 8.40 3.06 30.62
N THR A 154 8.59 4.23 30.03
CA THR A 154 8.32 5.52 30.66
C THR A 154 7.07 6.14 30.05
N LEU A 155 6.16 6.54 30.92
CA LEU A 155 4.97 7.32 30.60
C LEU A 155 5.24 8.79 30.85
N ALA A 156 4.69 9.67 30.02
CA ALA A 156 4.61 11.10 30.24
C ALA A 156 3.15 11.51 30.46
N ALA A 157 2.87 12.55 31.24
CA ALA A 157 1.54 13.16 31.32
C ALA A 157 1.64 14.60 31.85
N PRO A 158 0.71 15.50 31.49
CA PRO A 158 0.72 16.89 31.97
C PRO A 158 0.32 17.01 33.45
N THR A 159 -0.39 16.02 34.01
CA THR A 159 -0.81 16.04 35.42
C THR A 159 -0.54 14.72 36.12
N LEU A 160 -0.30 14.77 37.43
CA LEU A 160 -0.11 13.59 38.27
C LEU A 160 -1.35 12.67 38.28
N SER A 161 -2.56 13.24 38.18
CA SER A 161 -3.81 12.45 38.15
C SER A 161 -3.87 11.59 36.88
N GLU A 162 -3.62 12.20 35.74
CA GLU A 162 -3.59 11.51 34.44
C GLU A 162 -2.46 10.49 34.37
N LEU A 163 -1.26 10.83 34.86
CA LEU A 163 -0.14 9.88 34.94
C LEU A 163 -0.51 8.61 35.70
N ASN A 164 -1.18 8.75 36.85
CA ASN A 164 -1.60 7.62 37.67
C ASN A 164 -2.67 6.76 36.98
N GLU A 165 -3.63 7.40 36.30
CA GLU A 165 -4.68 6.70 35.56
C GLU A 165 -4.09 5.91 34.38
N THR A 166 -3.26 6.57 33.55
CA THR A 166 -2.61 5.94 32.41
C THR A 166 -1.66 4.84 32.85
N THR A 167 -0.90 5.04 33.93
CA THR A 167 -0.04 3.99 34.52
C THR A 167 -0.85 2.76 34.93
N LYS A 168 -2.04 2.96 35.50
CA LYS A 168 -2.93 1.84 35.87
C LYS A 168 -3.44 1.10 34.63
N ARG A 169 -3.81 1.83 33.57
CA ARG A 169 -4.21 1.23 32.28
C ARG A 169 -3.07 0.43 31.67
N LEU A 170 -1.87 1.00 31.57
CA LEU A 170 -0.68 0.33 31.07
C LEU A 170 -0.35 -0.93 31.88
N THR A 171 -0.39 -0.85 33.22
CA THR A 171 -0.14 -2.02 34.08
C THR A 171 -1.18 -3.13 33.85
N THR A 172 -2.43 -2.77 33.55
CA THR A 172 -3.49 -3.72 33.21
C THR A 172 -3.22 -4.38 31.85
N THR A 173 -2.82 -3.60 30.84
CA THR A 173 -2.40 -4.12 29.53
C THR A 173 -1.22 -5.08 29.66
N LEU A 174 -0.16 -4.68 30.37
CA LEU A 174 0.99 -5.54 30.65
C LEU A 174 0.57 -6.85 31.36
N SER A 175 -0.32 -6.77 32.35
CA SER A 175 -0.82 -7.95 33.06
C SER A 175 -1.61 -8.90 32.15
N SER A 176 -2.37 -8.39 31.17
CA SER A 176 -3.06 -9.23 30.19
C SER A 176 -2.11 -10.00 29.27
N LEU A 177 -0.91 -9.48 29.06
CA LEU A 177 0.20 -10.14 28.37
C LEU A 177 1.03 -11.04 29.30
N LEU A 178 0.58 -11.24 30.55
CA LEU A 178 1.29 -11.95 31.62
C LEU A 178 2.66 -11.34 31.96
N LEU A 179 2.85 -10.05 31.68
CA LEU A 179 4.01 -9.28 32.10
C LEU A 179 3.81 -8.74 33.50
N LEU A 180 4.77 -9.02 34.37
CA LEU A 180 4.81 -8.44 35.71
C LEU A 180 5.69 -7.19 35.68
N SER A 181 5.08 -6.02 35.69
CA SER A 181 5.77 -4.73 35.78
C SER A 181 5.76 -4.15 37.19
N LYS A 182 6.77 -3.35 37.50
CA LYS A 182 6.90 -2.60 38.75
C LYS A 182 7.36 -1.18 38.48
N PRO A 183 6.88 -0.17 39.23
CA PRO A 183 7.43 1.18 39.16
C PRO A 183 8.84 1.22 39.73
N ALA A 184 9.74 1.99 39.12
CA ALA A 184 11.08 2.31 39.63
C ALA A 184 11.02 3.24 40.86
N THR A 185 10.25 2.83 41.88
CA THR A 185 10.02 3.62 43.10
C THR A 185 11.35 3.89 43.81
N LEU A 186 11.59 5.14 44.22
CA LEU A 186 12.87 5.65 44.75
C LEU A 186 14.05 5.64 43.75
N GLN A 187 13.82 5.21 42.51
CA GLN A 187 14.81 5.18 41.42
C GLN A 187 14.25 5.83 40.13
N MET A 188 13.30 6.75 40.26
CA MET A 188 12.62 7.38 39.11
C MET A 188 13.57 8.10 38.18
N GLU A 189 14.56 8.81 38.73
CA GLU A 189 15.54 9.52 37.92
C GLU A 189 16.37 8.55 37.07
N GLU A 190 16.83 7.44 37.65
CA GLU A 190 17.57 6.41 36.93
C GLU A 190 16.67 5.67 35.93
N GLY A 191 15.40 5.42 36.27
CA GLY A 191 14.41 4.88 35.34
C GLY A 191 14.18 5.79 34.14
N PHE A 192 13.97 7.07 34.37
CA PHE A 192 13.80 8.06 33.31
C PHE A 192 15.02 8.14 32.40
N LYS A 193 16.23 8.22 32.98
CA LYS A 193 17.49 8.19 32.21
C LYS A 193 17.67 6.90 31.40
N THR A 194 17.20 5.77 31.92
CA THR A 194 17.27 4.47 31.24
C THR A 194 16.47 4.46 29.95
N THR A 195 15.33 5.17 29.90
CA THR A 195 14.48 5.25 28.71
C THR A 195 14.85 6.37 27.74
N LEU A 196 15.79 7.26 28.09
CA LEU A 196 16.28 8.28 27.18
C LEU A 196 17.07 7.64 26.02
N PRO A 197 17.10 8.27 24.83
CA PRO A 197 17.85 7.78 23.67
C PRO A 197 19.38 7.97 23.80
N LEU A 198 19.91 7.70 24.99
CA LEU A 198 21.33 7.76 25.34
C LEU A 198 21.99 6.38 25.35
N ALA A 199 21.21 5.31 25.14
CA ALA A 199 21.65 3.91 25.20
C ALA A 199 22.38 3.56 26.50
N GLN A 200 21.90 4.07 27.64
CA GLN A 200 22.46 3.81 28.96
C GLN A 200 21.42 3.17 29.87
N ASP A 201 21.60 1.90 30.21
CA ASP A 201 20.81 1.27 31.27
C ASP A 201 21.35 1.71 32.62
N LYS A 202 20.53 2.39 33.42
CA LYS A 202 20.88 2.79 34.79
C LYS A 202 20.24 1.89 35.84
N LEU A 203 19.19 1.16 35.47
CA LEU A 203 18.48 0.27 36.39
C LEU A 203 19.12 -1.12 36.45
N TYR A 204 19.65 -1.63 35.32
CA TYR A 204 20.23 -2.97 35.20
C TYR A 204 19.31 -4.08 35.73
N ILE A 205 17.99 -3.92 35.55
CA ILE A 205 17.00 -4.91 35.96
C ILE A 205 16.70 -5.81 34.77
N THR A 206 17.47 -6.89 34.67
CA THR A 206 17.42 -7.80 33.52
C THR A 206 16.89 -9.19 33.90
N ARG A 207 16.37 -9.91 32.90
CA ARG A 207 16.02 -11.34 32.98
C ARG A 207 16.73 -12.13 31.90
N ASN A 208 16.99 -13.40 32.19
CA ASN A 208 17.57 -14.30 31.20
C ASN A 208 16.51 -14.64 30.13
N MET A 209 16.90 -14.54 28.87
CA MET A 209 16.11 -14.96 27.70
C MET A 209 17.00 -15.71 26.71
N ASP A 210 16.43 -16.72 26.08
CA ASP A 210 16.99 -17.40 24.91
C ASP A 210 16.80 -16.54 23.63
N THR A 211 17.44 -16.96 22.54
CA THR A 211 17.46 -16.19 21.29
C THR A 211 16.10 -16.14 20.64
N THR A 212 15.36 -17.25 20.66
CA THR A 212 14.02 -17.33 20.08
C THR A 212 13.02 -16.44 20.83
N SER A 213 12.98 -16.52 22.16
CA SER A 213 12.12 -15.63 22.97
C SER A 213 12.49 -14.16 22.77
N LEU A 214 13.79 -13.84 22.75
CA LEU A 214 14.24 -12.46 22.53
C LEU A 214 13.81 -11.93 21.16
N ALA A 215 13.96 -12.72 20.09
CA ALA A 215 13.55 -12.30 18.74
C ALA A 215 12.04 -11.97 18.67
N SER A 216 11.21 -12.70 19.42
CA SER A 216 9.76 -12.45 19.47
C SER A 216 9.38 -11.11 20.12
N THR A 217 10.29 -10.48 20.88
CA THR A 217 10.06 -9.18 21.52
C THR A 217 10.07 -8.02 20.52
N PHE A 218 10.60 -8.22 19.31
CA PHE A 218 10.66 -7.18 18.30
C PHE A 218 9.23 -6.80 17.83
N PRO A 219 8.77 -5.56 18.06
CA PRO A 219 7.34 -5.23 17.96
C PRO A 219 6.91 -4.76 16.56
N PHE A 220 7.81 -4.75 15.57
CA PHE A 220 7.54 -4.25 14.21
C PHE A 220 7.44 -5.36 13.17
N THR A 221 6.71 -6.44 13.48
CA THR A 221 6.56 -7.57 12.55
C THR A 221 5.34 -7.45 11.63
N SER A 222 4.52 -6.39 11.75
CA SER A 222 3.37 -6.19 10.86
C SER A 222 3.77 -5.48 9.57
N SER A 223 3.43 -6.06 8.43
CA SER A 223 3.48 -5.39 7.14
C SER A 223 2.34 -4.37 7.05
N THR A 224 2.62 -3.10 7.29
CA THR A 224 1.65 -2.02 7.07
C THR A 224 1.70 -1.64 5.59
N LEU A 225 0.61 -1.84 4.84
CA LEU A 225 0.47 -1.37 3.47
C LEU A 225 -0.07 0.07 3.49
N THR A 226 0.79 1.00 3.91
CA THR A 226 0.44 2.42 4.05
C THR A 226 1.54 3.27 3.44
N GLN A 227 1.17 4.18 2.55
CA GLN A 227 2.02 5.22 2.00
C GLN A 227 1.62 6.59 2.56
N ASP A 228 2.54 7.55 2.49
CA ASP A 228 2.30 8.94 2.89
C ASP A 228 1.36 9.70 1.93
N LYS A 229 1.05 9.13 0.77
CA LYS A 229 0.27 9.75 -0.32
C LYS A 229 -0.72 8.76 -0.92
N GLY A 230 -1.77 9.30 -1.51
CA GLY A 230 -2.79 8.55 -2.23
C GLY A 230 -4.14 8.60 -1.56
N VAL A 231 -4.99 7.63 -1.89
CA VAL A 231 -6.36 7.54 -1.38
C VAL A 231 -6.44 6.50 -0.27
N LEU A 232 -7.36 6.72 0.68
CA LEU A 232 -7.71 5.72 1.67
C LEU A 232 -8.45 4.57 0.98
N TYR A 233 -7.97 3.34 1.09
CA TYR A 233 -8.67 2.14 0.62
C TYR A 233 -9.46 1.48 1.74
N GLY A 234 -8.94 1.49 2.96
CA GLY A 234 -9.62 0.85 4.08
C GLY A 234 -8.79 0.87 5.36
N ILE A 235 -9.10 -0.05 6.27
CA ILE A 235 -8.46 -0.19 7.57
C ILE A 235 -7.91 -1.61 7.65
N ASN A 236 -6.67 -1.74 8.10
CA ASN A 236 -6.06 -3.02 8.39
C ASN A 236 -6.76 -3.65 9.60
N GLN A 237 -7.36 -4.82 9.41
CA GLN A 237 -8.14 -5.49 10.46
C GLN A 237 -7.28 -6.04 11.61
N GLN A 238 -5.96 -6.18 11.43
CA GLN A 238 -5.07 -6.74 12.45
C GLN A 238 -4.62 -5.69 13.47
N ASN A 239 -4.27 -4.49 13.00
CA ASN A 239 -3.68 -3.44 13.84
C ASN A 239 -4.44 -2.10 13.77
N GLY A 240 -5.56 -2.03 13.06
CA GLY A 240 -6.39 -0.82 12.95
C GLY A 240 -5.77 0.32 12.13
N SER A 241 -4.57 0.12 11.54
CA SER A 241 -3.91 1.15 10.73
C SER A 241 -4.67 1.44 9.43
N LEU A 242 -4.53 2.66 8.91
CA LEU A 242 -5.14 3.05 7.64
C LEU A 242 -4.37 2.47 6.46
N ILE A 243 -5.07 1.91 5.48
CA ILE A 243 -4.50 1.48 4.20
C ILE A 243 -4.63 2.65 3.24
N ILE A 244 -3.55 3.42 3.09
CA ILE A 244 -3.44 4.58 2.20
C ILE A 244 -2.45 4.25 1.10
N PHE A 245 -2.83 4.52 -0.15
CA PHE A 245 -2.03 4.08 -1.30
C PHE A 245 -2.25 4.96 -2.53
N ASP A 246 -1.18 5.38 -3.21
CA ASP A 246 -1.26 6.05 -4.52
C ASP A 246 -0.98 5.04 -5.64
N ARG A 247 -2.03 4.55 -6.31
CA ARG A 247 -1.89 3.62 -7.44
C ARG A 247 -1.04 4.17 -8.59
N PHE A 248 -0.98 5.50 -8.76
CA PHE A 248 -0.14 6.11 -9.80
C PHE A 248 1.35 6.11 -9.45
N SER A 249 1.73 5.69 -8.23
CA SER A 249 3.12 5.51 -7.84
C SER A 249 3.70 4.14 -8.25
N LEU A 250 2.88 3.22 -8.76
CA LEU A 250 3.32 1.90 -9.22
C LEU A 250 3.90 1.97 -10.64
N GLU A 251 4.60 0.90 -11.04
CA GLU A 251 5.04 0.70 -12.43
C GLU A 251 3.86 0.68 -13.41
N ASN A 252 2.74 0.09 -13.00
CA ASN A 252 1.48 0.12 -13.72
C ASN A 252 0.34 0.43 -12.74
N ALA A 253 -0.47 1.42 -13.08
CA ALA A 253 -1.58 1.91 -12.27
C ALA A 253 -2.89 1.15 -12.49
N ASN A 254 -2.90 0.05 -13.26
CA ASN A 254 -4.10 -0.75 -13.53
C ASN A 254 -4.59 -1.51 -12.30
N GLU A 255 -5.90 -1.76 -12.26
CA GLU A 255 -6.57 -2.45 -11.17
C GLU A 255 -7.59 -3.44 -11.70
N VAL A 256 -7.68 -4.60 -11.05
CA VAL A 256 -8.71 -5.61 -11.32
C VAL A 256 -9.45 -5.91 -10.02
N VAL A 257 -10.74 -5.58 -9.97
CA VAL A 257 -11.59 -5.84 -8.81
C VAL A 257 -12.46 -7.08 -9.05
N LEU A 258 -12.19 -8.16 -8.31
CA LEU A 258 -12.92 -9.42 -8.39
C LEU A 258 -13.72 -9.68 -7.12
N GLY A 259 -14.94 -10.18 -7.26
CA GLY A 259 -15.81 -10.46 -6.13
C GLY A 259 -17.16 -11.00 -6.55
N LYS A 260 -17.81 -11.77 -5.67
CA LYS A 260 -19.17 -12.27 -5.89
C LYS A 260 -20.17 -11.10 -5.90
N SER A 261 -21.38 -11.33 -6.41
CA SER A 261 -22.45 -10.34 -6.25
C SER A 261 -22.70 -10.06 -4.76
N GLY A 262 -22.89 -8.79 -4.41
CA GLY A 262 -23.07 -8.35 -3.02
C GLY A 262 -21.79 -8.27 -2.17
N SER A 263 -20.60 -8.55 -2.71
CA SER A 263 -19.33 -8.48 -1.93
C SER A 263 -18.81 -7.05 -1.70
N GLY A 264 -19.52 -6.03 -2.18
CA GLY A 264 -19.11 -4.62 -2.04
C GLY A 264 -18.24 -4.08 -3.17
N LYS A 265 -18.17 -4.73 -4.34
CA LYS A 265 -17.38 -4.23 -5.51
C LYS A 265 -17.76 -2.80 -5.90
N SER A 266 -19.03 -2.57 -6.22
CA SER A 266 -19.50 -1.24 -6.63
C SER A 266 -19.32 -0.20 -5.51
N TYR A 267 -19.43 -0.61 -4.24
CA TYR A 267 -19.18 0.28 -3.10
C TYR A 267 -17.71 0.73 -3.04
N LEU A 268 -16.77 -0.21 -3.19
CA LEU A 268 -15.34 0.07 -3.24
C LEU A 268 -15.01 1.04 -4.38
N ILE A 269 -15.48 0.72 -5.60
CA ILE A 269 -15.20 1.54 -6.79
C ILE A 269 -15.80 2.95 -6.65
N LYS A 270 -17.06 3.08 -6.19
CA LYS A 270 -17.69 4.40 -5.99
C LYS A 270 -16.92 5.26 -4.98
N LEU A 271 -16.43 4.66 -3.89
CA LEU A 271 -15.58 5.36 -2.93
C LEU A 271 -14.24 5.79 -3.55
N GLU A 272 -13.62 4.92 -4.34
CA GLU A 272 -12.38 5.26 -5.04
C GLU A 272 -12.60 6.40 -6.03
N VAL A 273 -13.65 6.35 -6.85
CA VAL A 273 -14.02 7.44 -7.78
C VAL A 273 -14.12 8.77 -7.05
N MET A 274 -14.89 8.83 -5.96
CA MET A 274 -15.04 10.05 -5.16
C MET A 274 -13.69 10.57 -4.66
N ARG A 275 -12.86 9.68 -4.10
CA ARG A 275 -11.56 10.05 -3.56
C ARG A 275 -10.61 10.52 -4.66
N GLN A 276 -10.58 9.84 -5.80
CA GLN A 276 -9.70 10.16 -6.91
C GLN A 276 -10.05 11.50 -7.56
N LEU A 277 -11.34 11.82 -7.68
CA LEU A 277 -11.81 13.14 -8.12
C LEU A 277 -11.33 14.26 -7.19
N MET A 278 -11.31 14.03 -5.86
CA MET A 278 -10.75 15.01 -4.90
C MET A 278 -9.25 15.28 -5.11
N PHE A 279 -8.52 14.36 -5.75
CA PHE A 279 -7.10 14.53 -6.11
C PHE A 279 -6.90 15.05 -7.55
N GLY A 280 -7.96 15.45 -8.25
CA GLY A 280 -7.92 15.99 -9.60
C GLY A 280 -7.72 14.95 -10.70
N THR A 281 -7.93 13.67 -10.38
CA THR A 281 -7.93 12.57 -11.36
C THR A 281 -9.23 12.60 -12.14
N GLU A 282 -9.14 12.58 -13.47
CA GLU A 282 -10.32 12.47 -14.33
C GLU A 282 -10.79 11.00 -14.38
N VAL A 283 -12.09 10.77 -14.26
CA VAL A 283 -12.71 9.44 -14.16
C VAL A 283 -13.72 9.26 -15.29
N ILE A 284 -13.56 8.17 -16.03
CA ILE A 284 -14.45 7.76 -17.10
C ILE A 284 -14.98 6.37 -16.77
N ILE A 285 -16.31 6.20 -16.75
CA ILE A 285 -16.95 4.94 -16.39
C ILE A 285 -17.78 4.44 -17.56
N VAL A 286 -17.65 3.16 -17.90
CA VAL A 286 -18.58 2.44 -18.79
C VAL A 286 -19.49 1.58 -17.91
N ASP A 287 -20.78 1.90 -17.90
CA ASP A 287 -21.78 1.40 -16.95
C ASP A 287 -22.93 0.66 -17.66
N PRO A 288 -22.87 -0.68 -17.75
CA PRO A 288 -23.93 -1.48 -18.38
C PRO A 288 -25.24 -1.53 -17.58
N GLU A 289 -25.20 -1.35 -16.27
CA GLU A 289 -26.34 -1.58 -15.38
C GLU A 289 -26.98 -0.28 -14.86
N GLY A 290 -26.32 0.86 -15.08
CA GLY A 290 -26.78 2.18 -14.62
C GLY A 290 -26.56 2.40 -13.13
N GLU A 291 -25.60 1.70 -12.51
CA GLU A 291 -25.34 1.82 -11.07
C GLU A 291 -24.68 3.14 -10.67
N TYR A 292 -24.07 3.86 -11.62
CA TYR A 292 -23.29 5.08 -11.38
C TYR A 292 -24.04 6.37 -11.68
N GLU A 293 -25.29 6.31 -12.15
CA GLU A 293 -26.12 7.49 -12.48
C GLU A 293 -26.25 8.44 -11.29
N ALA A 294 -26.66 7.91 -10.13
CA ALA A 294 -26.82 8.72 -8.92
C ALA A 294 -25.49 9.34 -8.44
N LEU A 295 -24.37 8.60 -8.56
CA LEU A 295 -23.05 9.13 -8.20
C LEU A 295 -22.65 10.26 -9.15
N CYS A 296 -22.84 10.05 -10.46
CA CYS A 296 -22.51 11.03 -11.49
C CYS A 296 -23.23 12.35 -11.22
N HIS A 297 -24.55 12.31 -11.00
CA HIS A 297 -25.32 13.51 -10.68
C HIS A 297 -24.93 14.15 -9.34
N ALA A 298 -24.58 13.36 -8.33
CA ALA A 298 -24.17 13.89 -7.02
C ALA A 298 -22.80 14.61 -7.06
N LEU A 299 -21.97 14.33 -8.06
CA LEU A 299 -20.65 14.91 -8.24
C LEU A 299 -20.58 15.87 -9.44
N ASP A 300 -21.73 16.36 -9.92
CA ASP A 300 -21.84 17.24 -11.09
C ASP A 300 -21.12 16.71 -12.34
N GLY A 301 -21.08 15.38 -12.49
CA GLY A 301 -20.50 14.67 -13.62
C GLY A 301 -21.39 14.69 -14.86
N GLU A 302 -20.82 14.27 -15.99
CA GLU A 302 -21.50 14.15 -17.28
C GLU A 302 -22.01 12.72 -17.50
N TYR A 303 -23.32 12.53 -17.40
CA TYR A 303 -23.97 11.24 -17.63
C TYR A 303 -24.44 11.12 -19.09
N VAL A 304 -23.81 10.21 -19.83
CA VAL A 304 -24.03 9.97 -21.26
C VAL A 304 -24.80 8.66 -21.44
N ALA A 305 -26.12 8.76 -21.64
CA ALA A 305 -26.95 7.60 -21.96
C ALA A 305 -26.82 7.22 -23.44
N PHE A 306 -26.28 6.04 -23.72
CA PHE A 306 -26.17 5.48 -25.06
C PHE A 306 -27.43 4.67 -25.40
N ALA A 307 -28.18 5.15 -26.39
CA ALA A 307 -29.39 4.51 -26.89
C ALA A 307 -29.61 4.88 -28.37
N PRO A 308 -30.38 4.11 -29.14
CA PRO A 308 -30.69 4.45 -30.54
C PRO A 308 -31.26 5.86 -30.71
N SER A 309 -32.11 6.29 -29.79
CA SER A 309 -32.75 7.62 -29.76
C SER A 309 -31.93 8.69 -29.02
N ALA A 310 -30.79 8.33 -28.41
CA ALA A 310 -29.99 9.28 -27.67
C ALA A 310 -29.43 10.38 -28.60
N PRO A 311 -29.36 11.64 -28.13
CA PRO A 311 -28.82 12.74 -28.92
C PRO A 311 -27.32 12.61 -29.17
N ILE A 312 -26.60 11.98 -28.24
CA ILE A 312 -25.16 11.76 -28.34
C ILE A 312 -24.87 10.61 -29.29
N LYS A 313 -23.94 10.85 -30.22
CA LYS A 313 -23.50 9.91 -31.24
C LYS A 313 -21.98 9.87 -31.25
N ILE A 314 -21.46 8.66 -31.46
CA ILE A 314 -20.03 8.38 -31.54
C ILE A 314 -19.79 7.64 -32.86
N ASN A 315 -18.96 8.22 -33.72
CA ASN A 315 -18.52 7.59 -34.95
C ASN A 315 -17.31 6.68 -34.67
N PRO A 316 -17.39 5.36 -34.89
CA PRO A 316 -16.25 4.47 -34.70
C PRO A 316 -15.11 4.70 -35.70
N PHE A 317 -15.35 5.41 -36.80
CA PHE A 317 -14.34 5.76 -37.80
C PHE A 317 -13.58 7.06 -37.47
N ASP A 318 -13.88 7.71 -36.35
CA ASP A 318 -13.17 8.92 -35.94
C ASP A 318 -11.68 8.65 -35.71
N LEU A 319 -10.84 9.57 -36.16
CA LEU A 319 -9.40 9.61 -35.87
C LEU A 319 -9.14 10.68 -34.79
N SER A 320 -8.09 10.51 -34.00
CA SER A 320 -7.64 11.50 -33.01
C SER A 320 -7.09 12.74 -33.71
N GLY A 321 -6.49 12.55 -34.89
CA GLY A 321 -5.84 13.59 -35.69
C GLY A 321 -4.54 14.10 -35.08
N LEU A 322 -3.96 13.33 -34.14
CA LEU A 322 -2.68 13.58 -33.52
C LEU A 322 -1.59 12.88 -34.31
N TYR A 323 -0.50 13.60 -34.57
CA TYR A 323 0.69 13.00 -35.15
C TYR A 323 1.70 12.69 -34.06
N GLU A 324 2.05 11.42 -33.92
CA GLU A 324 3.20 10.95 -33.16
C GLU A 324 4.22 10.30 -34.11
N GLU A 325 5.50 10.66 -33.94
CA GLU A 325 6.56 10.20 -34.83
C GLU A 325 6.75 8.67 -34.69
N GLY A 326 6.52 7.95 -35.79
CA GLY A 326 6.62 6.48 -35.83
C GLY A 326 5.31 5.73 -35.61
N GLU A 327 4.21 6.40 -35.24
CA GLU A 327 2.89 5.77 -35.15
C GLU A 327 2.13 5.80 -36.49
N ASN A 328 1.43 4.72 -36.82
CA ASN A 328 0.49 4.66 -37.94
C ASN A 328 -0.94 4.70 -37.41
N GLU A 329 -1.44 5.90 -37.12
CA GLU A 329 -2.77 6.13 -36.55
C GLU A 329 -3.88 5.48 -37.39
N LEU A 330 -3.89 5.70 -38.70
CA LEU A 330 -4.87 5.10 -39.60
C LEU A 330 -4.81 3.57 -39.56
N GLY A 331 -3.61 2.98 -39.51
CA GLY A 331 -3.44 1.54 -39.37
C GLY A 331 -4.01 1.00 -38.06
N ILE A 332 -3.73 1.67 -36.93
CA ILE A 332 -4.27 1.31 -35.61
C ILE A 332 -5.79 1.41 -35.61
N LYS A 333 -6.36 2.47 -36.21
CA LYS A 333 -7.81 2.65 -36.33
C LYS A 333 -8.45 1.56 -37.19
N ILE A 334 -7.84 1.17 -38.31
CA ILE A 334 -8.31 0.07 -39.14
C ILE A 334 -8.31 -1.25 -38.36
N LEU A 335 -7.28 -1.53 -37.55
CA LEU A 335 -7.25 -2.70 -36.68
C LEU A 335 -8.37 -2.68 -35.63
N SER A 336 -8.60 -1.53 -34.98
CA SER A 336 -9.72 -1.36 -34.03
C SER A 336 -11.08 -1.58 -34.69
N LEU A 337 -11.29 -1.00 -35.88
CA LEU A 337 -12.51 -1.20 -36.68
C LEU A 337 -12.69 -2.64 -37.12
N ARG A 338 -11.62 -3.37 -37.44
CA ARG A 338 -11.70 -4.81 -37.73
C ARG A 338 -12.15 -5.58 -36.49
N GLY A 339 -11.64 -5.26 -35.31
CA GLY A 339 -12.10 -5.82 -34.04
C GLY A 339 -13.59 -5.58 -33.84
N LEU A 340 -14.05 -4.33 -33.99
CA LEU A 340 -15.47 -3.97 -33.92
C LEU A 340 -16.32 -4.78 -34.90
N LEU A 341 -15.91 -4.84 -36.17
CA LEU A 341 -16.66 -5.48 -37.23
C LEU A 341 -16.73 -7.00 -37.07
N LYS A 342 -15.75 -7.65 -36.46
CA LYS A 342 -15.84 -9.08 -36.08
C LYS A 342 -16.87 -9.33 -34.98
N ILE A 343 -17.08 -8.39 -34.05
CA ILE A 343 -18.16 -8.49 -33.05
C ILE A 343 -19.52 -8.37 -33.76
N VAL A 344 -19.63 -7.41 -34.70
CA VAL A 344 -20.86 -7.11 -35.46
C VAL A 344 -21.24 -8.23 -36.44
N LEU A 345 -20.26 -8.78 -37.14
CA LEU A 345 -20.45 -9.76 -38.22
C LEU A 345 -20.30 -11.21 -37.74
N GLY A 346 -19.72 -11.41 -36.56
CA GLY A 346 -19.33 -12.73 -36.06
C GLY A 346 -18.01 -13.22 -36.66
N ARG A 347 -17.79 -14.53 -36.62
CA ARG A 347 -16.55 -15.15 -37.12
C ARG A 347 -16.42 -14.95 -38.63
N LEU A 348 -15.34 -14.28 -39.03
CA LEU A 348 -14.94 -14.11 -40.42
C LEU A 348 -13.88 -15.15 -40.80
N ASP A 349 -13.99 -15.72 -41.99
CA ASP A 349 -12.89 -16.50 -42.56
C ASP A 349 -11.78 -15.59 -43.11
N PRO A 350 -10.58 -16.11 -43.42
CA PRO A 350 -9.46 -15.31 -43.90
C PRO A 350 -9.75 -14.51 -45.18
N SER A 351 -10.65 -14.98 -46.03
CA SER A 351 -10.99 -14.30 -47.29
C SER A 351 -11.88 -13.09 -47.02
N HIS A 352 -12.89 -13.24 -46.17
CA HIS A 352 -13.76 -12.17 -45.72
C HIS A 352 -12.96 -11.10 -44.95
N ASP A 353 -12.06 -11.52 -44.06
CA ASP A 353 -11.21 -10.62 -43.28
C ASP A 353 -10.26 -9.80 -44.17
N ALA A 354 -9.65 -10.41 -45.19
CA ALA A 354 -8.79 -9.70 -46.15
C ALA A 354 -9.56 -8.71 -47.05
N ILE A 355 -10.82 -9.02 -47.37
CA ILE A 355 -11.69 -8.10 -48.12
C ILE A 355 -12.15 -6.95 -47.24
N LEU A 356 -12.49 -7.22 -45.98
CA LEU A 356 -12.88 -6.20 -45.03
C LEU A 356 -11.75 -5.18 -44.79
N ASP A 357 -10.52 -5.65 -44.60
CA ASP A 357 -9.34 -4.80 -44.45
C ASP A 357 -9.16 -3.85 -45.65
N ARG A 358 -9.25 -4.40 -46.87
CA ARG A 358 -9.18 -3.62 -48.11
C ARG A 358 -10.31 -2.61 -48.24
N ALA A 359 -11.53 -3.00 -47.88
CA ALA A 359 -12.70 -2.14 -47.94
C ALA A 359 -12.58 -0.98 -46.96
N LEU A 360 -12.06 -1.20 -45.75
CA LEU A 360 -11.79 -0.14 -44.79
C LEU A 360 -10.78 0.88 -45.34
N VAL A 361 -9.65 0.41 -45.89
CA VAL A 361 -8.65 1.29 -46.52
C VAL A 361 -9.27 2.11 -47.65
N GLU A 362 -10.00 1.48 -48.57
CA GLU A 362 -10.65 2.17 -49.69
C GLU A 362 -11.70 3.19 -49.23
N THR A 363 -12.41 2.88 -48.13
CA THR A 363 -13.42 3.78 -47.54
C THR A 363 -12.79 5.08 -47.03
N TYR A 364 -11.67 5.01 -46.31
CA TYR A 364 -10.92 6.20 -45.91
C TYR A 364 -10.35 6.97 -47.11
N GLN A 365 -9.81 6.25 -48.10
CA GLN A 365 -9.27 6.87 -49.32
C GLN A 365 -10.34 7.65 -50.10
N LYS A 366 -11.58 7.18 -50.15
CA LYS A 366 -12.71 7.91 -50.77
C LYS A 366 -13.04 9.23 -50.06
N LYS A 367 -12.77 9.34 -48.76
CA LYS A 367 -12.84 10.61 -48.00
C LYS A 367 -11.53 11.43 -48.09
N GLY A 368 -10.56 10.95 -48.86
CA GLY A 368 -9.26 11.58 -49.03
C GLY A 368 -8.36 11.47 -47.80
N ILE A 369 -8.62 10.50 -46.92
CA ILE A 369 -7.81 10.18 -45.74
C ILE A 369 -6.86 9.04 -46.12
N THR A 370 -5.57 9.23 -45.87
CA THR A 370 -4.49 8.29 -46.22
C THR A 370 -3.56 8.12 -45.02
N PRO A 371 -2.53 7.23 -45.10
CA PRO A 371 -1.52 7.13 -44.05
C PRO A 371 -0.74 8.44 -43.79
N ASP A 372 -0.85 9.46 -44.66
CA ASP A 372 -0.33 10.79 -44.41
C ASP A 372 -1.14 11.48 -43.28
N PRO A 373 -0.51 11.77 -42.12
CA PRO A 373 -1.16 12.42 -40.97
C PRO A 373 -1.83 13.75 -41.31
N ALA A 374 -1.34 14.49 -42.32
CA ALA A 374 -1.93 15.76 -42.72
C ALA A 374 -3.37 15.59 -43.25
N THR A 375 -3.71 14.41 -43.75
CA THR A 375 -5.04 14.10 -44.29
C THR A 375 -6.05 13.65 -43.23
N GLN A 376 -5.58 13.26 -42.04
CA GLN A 376 -6.37 12.59 -40.99
C GLN A 376 -7.20 13.56 -40.13
N LYS A 377 -7.21 14.86 -40.48
CA LYS A 377 -8.10 15.88 -39.91
C LYS A 377 -9.38 16.11 -40.71
N LYS A 378 -9.53 15.42 -41.85
CA LYS A 378 -10.74 15.48 -42.68
C LYS A 378 -11.90 14.77 -41.99
N GLU A 379 -13.11 15.05 -42.45
CA GLU A 379 -14.31 14.36 -41.96
C GLU A 379 -14.17 12.84 -42.19
N PRO A 380 -14.24 12.03 -41.13
CA PRO A 380 -14.08 10.58 -41.24
C PRO A 380 -15.30 9.95 -41.93
N PRO A 381 -15.12 8.76 -42.52
CA PRO A 381 -16.23 8.01 -43.10
C PRO A 381 -17.24 7.56 -42.04
N LEU A 382 -18.41 7.13 -42.50
CA LEU A 382 -19.43 6.46 -41.69
C LEU A 382 -19.51 4.98 -42.04
N MET A 383 -20.24 4.23 -41.21
CA MET A 383 -20.55 2.81 -41.48
C MET A 383 -21.24 2.62 -42.84
N GLU A 384 -22.09 3.58 -43.25
CA GLU A 384 -22.72 3.59 -44.57
C GLU A 384 -21.72 3.76 -45.72
N ASP A 385 -20.65 4.55 -45.55
CA ASP A 385 -19.60 4.68 -46.57
C ASP A 385 -18.85 3.35 -46.78
N LEU A 386 -18.62 2.59 -45.70
CA LEU A 386 -18.05 1.24 -45.77
C LEU A 386 -18.99 0.29 -46.52
N TYR A 387 -20.28 0.32 -46.20
CA TYR A 387 -21.29 -0.49 -46.89
C TYR A 387 -21.36 -0.19 -48.39
N GLN A 388 -21.35 1.09 -48.79
CA GLN A 388 -21.31 1.47 -50.20
C GLN A 388 -20.01 1.02 -50.87
N THR A 389 -18.88 1.07 -50.16
CA THR A 389 -17.61 0.57 -50.66
C THR A 389 -17.64 -0.94 -50.90
N LEU A 390 -18.16 -1.72 -49.95
CA LEU A 390 -18.34 -3.17 -50.10
C LEU A 390 -19.27 -3.52 -51.27
N LEU A 391 -20.38 -2.79 -51.47
CA LEU A 391 -21.27 -2.98 -52.61
C LEU A 391 -20.60 -2.69 -53.96
N SER A 392 -19.66 -1.72 -53.99
CA SER A 392 -18.94 -1.36 -55.21
C SER A 392 -17.86 -2.37 -55.61
N MET A 393 -17.42 -3.22 -54.68
CA MET A 393 -16.47 -4.29 -54.95
C MET A 393 -17.13 -5.41 -55.76
N LYS A 394 -16.56 -5.76 -56.91
CA LYS A 394 -17.01 -6.89 -57.75
C LYS A 394 -16.53 -8.24 -57.19
N ASP A 395 -16.70 -8.46 -55.89
CA ASP A 395 -16.33 -9.67 -55.18
C ASP A 395 -17.56 -10.22 -54.44
N LYS A 396 -17.80 -11.53 -54.54
CA LYS A 396 -18.97 -12.17 -53.90
C LYS A 396 -18.91 -12.06 -52.38
N ASN A 397 -17.73 -12.24 -51.78
CA ASN A 397 -17.56 -12.17 -50.33
C ASN A 397 -17.79 -10.73 -49.83
N ALA A 398 -17.43 -9.71 -50.63
CA ALA A 398 -17.72 -8.31 -50.29
C ALA A 398 -19.24 -8.03 -50.25
N GLN A 399 -20.00 -8.62 -51.16
CA GLN A 399 -21.46 -8.52 -51.16
C GLN A 399 -22.10 -9.22 -49.95
N GLU A 400 -21.56 -10.38 -49.53
CA GLU A 400 -22.00 -11.10 -48.33
C GLU A 400 -21.74 -10.28 -47.04
N LEU A 401 -20.59 -9.60 -46.96
CA LEU A 401 -20.29 -8.65 -45.88
C LEU A 401 -21.26 -7.45 -45.89
N ALA A 402 -21.50 -6.85 -47.06
CA ALA A 402 -22.42 -5.72 -47.18
C ALA A 402 -23.84 -6.08 -46.72
N LEU A 403 -24.35 -7.24 -47.12
CA LEU A 403 -25.66 -7.74 -46.69
C LEU A 403 -25.73 -7.91 -45.17
N SER A 404 -24.66 -8.43 -44.57
CA SER A 404 -24.57 -8.64 -43.12
C SER A 404 -24.52 -7.33 -42.33
N LEU A 405 -23.95 -6.27 -42.91
CA LEU A 405 -23.92 -4.92 -42.34
C LEU A 405 -25.24 -4.15 -42.49
N GLU A 406 -26.06 -4.49 -43.49
CA GLU A 406 -27.26 -3.71 -43.85
C GLU A 406 -28.22 -3.50 -42.66
N ARG A 407 -28.37 -4.49 -41.78
CA ARG A 407 -29.20 -4.40 -40.57
C ARG A 407 -28.75 -3.32 -39.57
N PHE A 408 -27.47 -2.97 -39.56
CA PHE A 408 -26.89 -1.95 -38.67
C PHE A 408 -26.90 -0.55 -39.30
N ILE A 409 -27.30 -0.42 -40.58
CA ILE A 409 -27.31 0.85 -41.32
C ILE A 409 -28.73 1.26 -41.67
N LYS A 410 -29.53 0.35 -42.22
CA LYS A 410 -30.93 0.60 -42.65
C LYS A 410 -31.96 -0.07 -41.75
N GLY A 411 -31.53 -1.02 -40.91
CA GLY A 411 -32.42 -1.80 -40.05
C GLY A 411 -32.74 -1.13 -38.71
N SER A 412 -33.30 -1.94 -37.81
CA SER A 412 -33.70 -1.55 -36.45
C SER A 412 -32.55 -1.03 -35.57
N LEU A 413 -31.30 -1.27 -35.97
CA LEU A 413 -30.09 -0.94 -35.21
C LEU A 413 -29.34 0.29 -35.73
N SER A 414 -29.86 0.97 -36.75
CA SER A 414 -29.21 2.10 -37.46
C SER A 414 -28.85 3.30 -36.59
N GLY A 415 -29.65 3.59 -35.56
CA GLY A 415 -29.55 4.82 -34.77
C GLY A 415 -28.24 5.01 -33.99
N ILE A 416 -27.43 3.96 -33.83
CA ILE A 416 -26.22 4.00 -33.00
C ILE A 416 -24.94 4.16 -33.83
N PHE A 417 -24.90 3.62 -35.06
CA PHE A 417 -23.63 3.32 -35.75
C PHE A 417 -23.31 4.21 -36.96
N ASN A 418 -24.27 4.99 -37.45
CA ASN A 418 -24.15 5.68 -38.73
C ASN A 418 -24.36 7.20 -38.61
N GLN A 419 -23.66 7.85 -37.69
CA GLN A 419 -23.68 9.32 -37.52
C GLN A 419 -22.30 9.84 -37.12
N GLN A 420 -22.01 11.10 -37.47
CA GLN A 420 -20.78 11.76 -37.05
C GLN A 420 -20.78 11.99 -35.54
N SER A 421 -19.60 11.93 -34.91
CA SER A 421 -19.46 12.23 -33.49
C SER A 421 -19.87 13.66 -33.19
N ASN A 422 -20.68 13.84 -32.15
CA ASN A 422 -21.14 15.16 -31.70
C ASN A 422 -20.86 15.43 -30.21
N PHE A 423 -20.00 14.62 -29.61
CA PHE A 423 -19.68 14.63 -28.19
C PHE A 423 -18.16 14.67 -27.96
N ASP A 424 -17.75 15.29 -26.86
CA ASP A 424 -16.36 15.28 -26.38
C ASP A 424 -16.33 15.18 -24.86
N ILE A 425 -15.27 14.59 -24.31
CA ILE A 425 -15.11 14.38 -22.87
C ILE A 425 -14.49 15.64 -22.29
N SER A 426 -15.28 16.40 -21.52
CA SER A 426 -14.84 17.68 -20.93
C SER A 426 -14.96 17.73 -19.41
N ASN A 427 -15.83 16.91 -18.82
CA ASN A 427 -16.04 16.83 -17.39
C ASN A 427 -14.99 15.92 -16.72
N GLU A 428 -14.66 16.21 -15.45
CA GLU A 428 -13.75 15.36 -14.66
C GLU A 428 -14.36 14.01 -14.34
N LEU A 429 -15.69 13.89 -14.27
CA LEU A 429 -16.40 12.62 -14.17
C LEU A 429 -17.32 12.46 -15.38
N THR A 430 -17.09 11.44 -16.20
CA THR A 430 -17.98 11.07 -17.31
C THR A 430 -18.44 9.63 -17.17
N VAL A 431 -19.75 9.38 -17.24
CA VAL A 431 -20.34 8.03 -17.14
C VAL A 431 -21.08 7.72 -18.43
N PHE A 432 -20.58 6.76 -19.20
CA PHE A 432 -21.26 6.21 -20.36
C PHE A 432 -22.16 5.05 -19.94
N SER A 433 -23.47 5.27 -19.95
CA SER A 433 -24.42 4.20 -19.67
C SER A 433 -24.89 3.52 -20.94
N ILE A 434 -24.81 2.19 -20.98
CA ILE A 434 -25.35 1.36 -22.07
C ILE A 434 -26.56 0.52 -21.64
N LYS A 435 -27.16 0.86 -20.49
CA LYS A 435 -28.33 0.17 -19.92
C LYS A 435 -29.53 0.13 -20.87
N GLY A 436 -29.70 1.18 -21.67
CA GLY A 436 -30.78 1.29 -22.65
C GLY A 436 -30.61 0.42 -23.90
N LEU A 437 -29.50 -0.31 -24.02
CA LEU A 437 -29.23 -1.20 -25.13
C LEU A 437 -29.60 -2.64 -24.81
N GLU A 438 -30.08 -3.35 -25.84
CA GLU A 438 -30.24 -4.80 -25.80
C GLU A 438 -28.88 -5.48 -25.51
N GLU A 439 -28.91 -6.61 -24.82
CA GLU A 439 -27.71 -7.30 -24.34
C GLU A 439 -26.73 -7.64 -25.48
N GLU A 440 -27.26 -7.97 -26.66
CA GLU A 440 -26.49 -8.27 -27.88
C GLU A 440 -25.69 -7.06 -28.40
N LEU A 441 -26.13 -5.84 -28.13
CA LEU A 441 -25.48 -4.60 -28.56
C LEU A 441 -24.46 -4.07 -27.56
N ARG A 442 -24.52 -4.52 -26.30
CA ARG A 442 -23.64 -4.02 -25.24
C ARG A 442 -22.16 -4.21 -25.58
N PRO A 443 -21.68 -5.38 -26.04
CA PRO A 443 -20.26 -5.55 -26.41
C PRO A 443 -19.82 -4.61 -27.53
N ILE A 444 -20.70 -4.36 -28.51
CA ILE A 444 -20.45 -3.45 -29.63
C ILE A 444 -20.34 -2.01 -29.13
N ALA A 445 -21.28 -1.57 -28.30
CA ALA A 445 -21.28 -0.22 -27.73
C ALA A 445 -20.07 0.01 -26.81
N MET A 446 -19.72 -0.96 -25.97
CA MET A 446 -18.51 -0.90 -25.13
C MET A 446 -17.26 -0.73 -25.98
N HIS A 447 -17.12 -1.51 -27.07
CA HIS A 447 -15.97 -1.37 -27.98
C HIS A 447 -15.90 0.03 -28.59
N ILE A 448 -17.03 0.58 -29.05
CA ILE A 448 -17.09 1.92 -29.64
C ILE A 448 -16.74 2.99 -28.61
N ILE A 449 -17.32 2.91 -27.40
CA ILE A 449 -17.04 3.87 -26.32
C ILE A 449 -15.58 3.82 -25.92
N LEU A 450 -15.00 2.62 -25.78
CA LEU A 450 -13.60 2.44 -25.43
C LEU A 450 -12.66 2.98 -26.49
N ASP A 451 -12.92 2.70 -27.76
CA ASP A 451 -12.15 3.23 -28.88
C ASP A 451 -12.26 4.77 -28.95
N PHE A 452 -13.45 5.32 -28.70
CA PHE A 452 -13.66 6.76 -28.59
C PHE A 452 -12.88 7.37 -27.44
N VAL A 453 -12.99 6.81 -26.23
CA VAL A 453 -12.24 7.25 -25.05
C VAL A 453 -10.76 7.22 -25.35
N TRP A 454 -10.23 6.11 -25.88
CA TRP A 454 -8.82 5.96 -26.24
C TRP A 454 -8.35 7.03 -27.25
N THR A 455 -9.16 7.29 -28.27
CA THR A 455 -8.91 8.31 -29.31
C THR A 455 -8.87 9.73 -28.72
N ARG A 456 -9.65 9.99 -27.66
CA ARG A 456 -9.73 11.32 -27.00
C ARG A 456 -8.67 11.53 -25.93
N VAL A 457 -8.41 10.54 -25.08
CA VAL A 457 -7.50 10.68 -23.93
C VAL A 457 -6.03 10.87 -24.36
N ARG A 458 -5.64 10.38 -25.54
CA ARG A 458 -4.30 10.62 -26.09
C ARG A 458 -3.96 12.09 -26.33
N LYS A 459 -4.96 12.98 -26.41
CA LYS A 459 -4.74 14.41 -26.71
C LYS A 459 -4.06 15.18 -25.58
N THR A 460 -4.22 14.75 -24.33
CA THR A 460 -3.71 15.46 -23.16
C THR A 460 -3.19 14.50 -22.10
N LEU A 461 -1.97 14.73 -21.64
CA LEU A 461 -1.38 13.98 -20.52
C LEU A 461 -2.02 14.45 -19.20
N LYS A 462 -2.90 13.62 -18.64
CA LYS A 462 -3.54 13.81 -17.33
C LYS A 462 -3.69 12.46 -16.65
N LYS A 463 -3.70 12.43 -15.30
CA LYS A 463 -4.09 11.24 -14.55
C LYS A 463 -5.55 10.92 -14.84
N ARG A 464 -5.80 9.72 -15.37
CA ARG A 464 -7.14 9.24 -15.72
C ARG A 464 -7.41 7.84 -15.18
N LEU A 465 -8.64 7.61 -14.76
CA LEU A 465 -9.16 6.28 -14.45
C LEU A 465 -10.26 5.94 -15.45
N LEU A 466 -10.03 4.89 -16.23
CA LEU A 466 -11.03 4.26 -17.07
C LEU A 466 -11.57 3.03 -16.35
N ILE A 467 -12.84 3.07 -15.96
CA ILE A 467 -13.51 2.02 -15.19
C ILE A 467 -14.46 1.29 -16.12
N LEU A 468 -14.21 -0.01 -16.30
CA LEU A 468 -15.04 -0.91 -17.11
C LEU A 468 -15.84 -1.81 -16.16
N ASP A 469 -17.10 -1.45 -15.92
CA ASP A 469 -17.96 -2.31 -15.13
C ASP A 469 -18.48 -3.50 -15.96
N GLU A 470 -18.66 -4.63 -15.29
CA GLU A 470 -19.07 -5.91 -15.91
C GLU A 470 -18.27 -6.26 -17.18
N VAL A 471 -16.95 -6.08 -17.15
CA VAL A 471 -16.03 -6.31 -18.29
C VAL A 471 -16.13 -7.70 -18.92
N TRP A 472 -16.71 -8.68 -18.22
CA TRP A 472 -16.95 -10.02 -18.76
C TRP A 472 -17.86 -10.02 -20.00
N TYR A 473 -18.70 -9.00 -20.22
CA TYR A 473 -19.43 -8.83 -21.48
C TYR A 473 -18.49 -8.80 -22.69
N MET A 474 -17.34 -8.13 -22.55
CA MET A 474 -16.32 -8.06 -23.59
C MET A 474 -15.46 -9.33 -23.64
N MET A 475 -15.15 -9.92 -22.48
CA MET A 475 -14.28 -11.11 -22.40
C MET A 475 -14.88 -12.36 -23.08
N LYS A 476 -16.17 -12.34 -23.44
CA LYS A 476 -16.81 -13.38 -24.27
C LYS A 476 -16.27 -13.43 -25.70
N TYR A 477 -15.64 -12.35 -26.19
CA TYR A 477 -15.16 -12.21 -27.56
C TYR A 477 -13.65 -11.98 -27.57
N GLU A 478 -12.91 -12.80 -28.32
CA GLU A 478 -11.44 -12.79 -28.35
C GLU A 478 -10.87 -11.43 -28.82
N ASP A 479 -11.47 -10.83 -29.86
CA ASP A 479 -11.02 -9.53 -30.37
C ASP A 479 -11.29 -8.39 -29.37
N SER A 480 -12.43 -8.41 -28.67
CA SER A 480 -12.75 -7.43 -27.62
C SER A 480 -11.83 -7.57 -26.41
N ALA A 481 -11.55 -8.81 -25.97
CA ALA A 481 -10.61 -9.08 -24.90
C ALA A 481 -9.20 -8.62 -25.26
N SER A 482 -8.77 -8.85 -26.51
CA SER A 482 -7.48 -8.39 -27.03
C SER A 482 -7.38 -6.86 -27.06
N PHE A 483 -8.49 -6.18 -27.37
CA PHE A 483 -8.54 -4.73 -27.32
C PHE A 483 -8.41 -4.20 -25.88
N VAL A 484 -9.13 -4.77 -24.92
CA VAL A 484 -8.98 -4.43 -23.48
C VAL A 484 -7.54 -4.68 -23.00
N TYR A 485 -6.91 -5.77 -23.45
CA TYR A 485 -5.52 -6.05 -23.15
C TYR A 485 -4.56 -5.00 -23.73
N SER A 486 -4.84 -4.45 -24.92
CA SER A 486 -3.98 -3.45 -25.55
C SER A 486 -4.01 -2.07 -24.91
N ILE A 487 -5.06 -1.77 -24.13
CA ILE A 487 -5.22 -0.49 -23.42
C ILE A 487 -4.80 -0.56 -21.94
N ALA A 488 -4.49 -1.77 -21.44
CA ALA A 488 -3.97 -2.03 -20.10
C ALA A 488 -2.43 -2.12 -20.16
#